data_AF-A0A382E4H2-F1
#
_entry.id   AF-A0A382E4H2-F1
#
_cell.length_a   1.000
_cell.length_b   1.000
_cell.length_c   1.000
_cell.angle_alpha   90.00
_cell.angle_beta   90.00
_cell.angle_gamma   90.00
#
_symmetry.space_group_name_H-M   'P 1'
#
loop_
_entity.id
_entity.type
_entity.pdbx_description
1 polymer ?
#
loop_
_entity_poly.entity_id
_entity_poly.type
_entity_poly.pdbx_seq_one_letter_code
_entity_poly.pdbx_strand_id
1 'polypeptide(L)'
;MKNPDSSWLSRRKALGILGAGAGSGLLIAATPLSRLIAGTLGGERSVTAHQVIPDGAIIRTIFADLAPEDLARGRTLFHEHLSAAYSRTELQPVLPPPSSADVGPVIEDVRTAAQNGVTCIVDGGHPDMGRNMEHLRQVSRETGVHVVASGGYYRQSTYPTELSRLSEDEIAADLATEAFALRYGAFGEIGQMPDAADFTPDERKVFLAVGKAHVLTGLPIFTHTPYGTGPAVPREVGLRQLDLLESVGVSPRHVTVGHVC
;
A
#
# COMPACT_ATOMS: atom_id res chain seq x y z
N MET A 1 10.27 31.33 -17.28
CA MET A 1 9.03 30.54 -17.12
C MET A 1 9.21 29.24 -17.89
N LYS A 2 9.47 28.12 -17.21
CA LYS A 2 9.50 26.78 -17.80
C LYS A 2 8.14 26.14 -17.55
N ASN A 3 7.49 25.67 -18.61
CA ASN A 3 6.23 24.95 -18.57
C ASN A 3 6.45 23.58 -17.88
N PRO A 4 5.74 23.21 -16.79
CA PRO A 4 6.01 21.97 -16.06
C PRO A 4 5.17 20.78 -16.54
N ASP A 5 4.54 20.85 -17.72
CA ASP A 5 3.83 19.71 -18.30
C ASP A 5 4.80 18.80 -19.08
N SER A 6 5.73 18.16 -18.38
CA SER A 6 6.30 16.91 -18.90
C SER A 6 5.23 15.83 -18.72
N SER A 7 4.43 15.58 -19.76
CA SER A 7 3.41 14.55 -19.76
C SER A 7 4.07 13.16 -19.69
N TRP A 8 4.41 12.72 -18.48
CA TRP A 8 4.78 11.34 -18.24
C TRP A 8 3.58 10.46 -18.60
N LEU A 9 3.70 9.74 -19.72
CA LEU A 9 2.72 8.74 -20.12
C LEU A 9 2.85 7.57 -19.15
N SER A 10 1.94 7.47 -18.19
CA SER A 10 1.92 6.30 -17.30
C SER A 10 1.75 5.03 -18.12
N ARG A 11 2.26 3.90 -17.60
CA ARG A 11 2.15 2.60 -18.26
C ARG A 11 0.71 2.29 -18.67
N ARG A 12 -0.26 2.62 -17.81
CA ARG A 12 -1.69 2.50 -18.10
C ARG A 12 -2.12 3.33 -19.31
N LYS A 13 -1.71 4.61 -19.41
CA LYS A 13 -2.02 5.46 -20.56
C LYS A 13 -1.39 4.91 -21.85
N ALA A 14 -0.14 4.43 -21.78
CA ALA A 14 0.53 3.79 -22.91
C ALA A 14 -0.22 2.53 -23.40
N LEU A 15 -0.64 1.67 -22.46
CA LEU A 15 -1.47 0.49 -22.76
C LEU A 15 -2.84 0.87 -23.35
N GLY A 16 -3.47 1.92 -22.83
CA GLY A 16 -4.74 2.44 -23.35
C GLY A 16 -4.64 2.93 -24.80
N ILE A 17 -3.56 3.65 -25.14
CA ILE A 17 -3.29 4.12 -26.52
C ILE A 17 -3.09 2.92 -27.46
N LEU A 18 -2.30 1.92 -27.04
CA LEU A 18 -2.05 0.71 -27.83
C LEU A 18 -3.35 -0.10 -28.04
N GLY A 19 -4.19 -0.23 -27.02
CA GLY A 19 -5.48 -0.93 -27.12
C GLY A 19 -6.49 -0.21 -28.02
N ALA A 20 -6.56 1.12 -27.94
CA ALA A 20 -7.43 1.92 -28.81
C ALA A 20 -7.01 1.88 -30.28
N GLY A 21 -5.70 1.78 -30.55
CA GLY A 21 -5.15 1.60 -31.90
C GLY A 21 -5.42 0.21 -32.51
N ALA A 22 -5.58 -0.83 -31.68
CA ALA A 22 -5.99 -2.16 -32.13
C ALA A 22 -7.51 -2.28 -32.36
N GLY A 23 -8.33 -1.53 -31.60
CA GLY A 23 -9.80 -1.51 -31.73
C GLY A 23 -10.35 -0.56 -32.80
N SER A 24 -9.57 0.45 -33.20
CA SER A 24 -9.92 1.34 -34.32
C SER A 24 -9.27 0.80 -35.58
N GLY A 25 -9.99 -0.02 -36.34
CA GLY A 25 -9.52 -0.59 -37.59
C GLY A 25 -8.94 0.45 -38.55
N LEU A 26 -7.62 0.59 -38.54
CA LEU A 26 -6.89 1.01 -39.73
C LEU A 26 -6.99 -0.16 -40.71
N LEU A 27 -7.86 0.00 -41.70
CA LEU A 27 -7.90 -0.76 -42.96
C LEU A 27 -6.53 -0.70 -43.64
N ILE A 28 -5.55 -1.43 -43.12
CA ILE A 28 -4.33 -1.77 -43.85
C ILE A 28 -4.62 -3.12 -44.47
N ALA A 29 -4.91 -3.07 -45.77
CA ALA A 29 -5.09 -4.23 -46.63
C ALA A 29 -4.04 -5.31 -46.34
N ALA A 30 -4.49 -6.57 -46.38
CA ALA A 30 -3.75 -7.78 -46.11
C ALA A 30 -2.35 -7.78 -46.77
N THR A 31 -1.33 -7.44 -45.98
CA THR A 31 0.07 -7.73 -46.27
C THR A 31 0.52 -8.91 -45.40
N PRO A 32 1.59 -9.63 -45.76
CA PRO A 32 2.05 -10.82 -45.02
C PRO A 32 2.35 -10.57 -43.53
N LEU A 33 2.48 -9.30 -43.13
CA LEU A 33 2.75 -8.85 -41.77
C LEU A 33 1.55 -9.05 -40.81
N SER A 34 0.31 -9.03 -41.31
CA SER A 34 -0.89 -9.22 -40.46
C SER A 34 -1.03 -10.66 -39.96
N ARG A 35 -0.47 -11.64 -40.67
CA ARG A 35 -0.36 -13.03 -40.21
C ARG A 35 0.68 -13.21 -39.09
N LEU A 36 1.70 -12.36 -39.02
CA LEU A 36 2.66 -12.37 -37.92
C LEU A 36 2.02 -11.85 -36.61
N ILE A 37 1.12 -10.86 -36.71
CA ILE A 37 0.44 -10.27 -35.55
C ILE A 37 -0.74 -11.14 -35.07
N ALA A 38 -1.45 -11.79 -36.00
CA ALA A 38 -2.53 -12.73 -35.66
C ALA A 38 -2.02 -13.98 -34.91
N GLY A 39 -0.76 -14.39 -35.13
CA GLY A 39 -0.12 -15.49 -34.41
C GLY A 39 0.21 -15.19 -32.94
N THR A 40 0.23 -13.91 -32.54
CA THR A 40 0.52 -13.50 -31.15
C THR A 40 -0.72 -13.20 -30.31
N LEU A 41 -1.91 -13.14 -30.92
CA LEU A 41 -3.17 -12.81 -30.25
C LEU A 41 -4.11 -14.02 -30.05
N GLY A 42 -3.68 -15.21 -30.48
CA GLY A 42 -4.36 -16.48 -30.22
C GLY A 42 -3.94 -17.06 -28.88
N GLY A 43 -4.53 -16.55 -27.80
CA GLY A 43 -4.38 -17.14 -26.48
C GLY A 43 -5.02 -16.28 -25.42
N GLU A 44 -6.31 -16.51 -25.16
CA GLU A 44 -6.86 -16.33 -23.81
C GLU A 44 -6.13 -17.28 -22.87
N ARG A 45 -4.88 -16.94 -22.52
CA ARG A 45 -4.28 -17.46 -21.31
C ARG A 45 -5.09 -16.84 -20.20
N SER A 46 -5.95 -17.64 -19.58
CA SER A 46 -6.36 -17.42 -18.20
C SER A 46 -5.07 -17.16 -17.43
N VAL A 47 -4.79 -15.90 -17.11
CA VAL A 47 -3.61 -15.51 -16.33
C VAL A 47 -3.96 -15.79 -14.88
N THR A 48 -4.11 -17.07 -14.54
CA THR A 48 -3.75 -17.52 -13.20
C THR A 48 -2.22 -17.49 -13.14
N ALA A 49 -1.64 -16.30 -13.21
CA ALA A 49 -0.26 -16.12 -12.78
C ALA A 49 -0.29 -16.35 -11.28
N HIS A 50 -0.10 -17.60 -10.86
CA HIS A 50 0.34 -17.88 -9.51
C HIS A 50 1.52 -16.94 -9.26
N GLN A 51 1.37 -16.02 -8.32
CA GLN A 51 2.50 -15.23 -7.90
C GLN A 51 3.56 -16.21 -7.40
N VAL A 52 4.65 -16.33 -8.15
CA VAL A 52 5.80 -17.11 -7.72
C VAL A 52 6.43 -16.34 -6.58
N ILE A 53 6.28 -16.86 -5.37
CA ILE A 53 7.02 -16.38 -4.20
C ILE A 53 8.50 -16.71 -4.48
N PRO A 54 9.40 -15.71 -4.52
CA PRO A 54 10.81 -15.97 -4.78
C PRO A 54 11.43 -16.90 -3.73
N ASP A 55 12.37 -17.73 -4.15
CA ASP A 55 13.16 -18.54 -3.22
C ASP A 55 13.88 -17.63 -2.20
N GLY A 56 13.78 -17.98 -0.92
CA GLY A 56 14.36 -17.17 0.16
C GLY A 56 13.60 -15.88 0.48
N ALA A 57 12.39 -15.69 -0.06
CA ALA A 57 11.51 -14.61 0.40
C ALA A 57 11.23 -14.75 1.90
N ILE A 58 11.02 -13.61 2.56
CA ILE A 58 10.71 -13.55 3.99
C ILE A 58 9.47 -12.70 4.25
N ILE A 59 8.82 -12.96 5.37
CA ILE A 59 7.80 -12.12 5.98
C ILE A 59 8.40 -11.57 7.27
N ARG A 60 8.74 -10.28 7.27
CA ARG A 60 9.32 -9.63 8.43
C ARG A 60 8.23 -9.27 9.44
N THR A 61 8.23 -9.97 10.57
CA THR A 61 7.38 -9.68 11.73
C THR A 61 8.17 -8.85 12.75
N ILE A 62 7.46 -8.30 13.74
CA ILE A 62 8.06 -7.50 14.81
C ILE A 62 9.09 -8.28 15.65
N PHE A 63 9.04 -9.62 15.67
CA PHE A 63 9.95 -10.45 16.45
C PHE A 63 10.91 -11.31 15.61
N ALA A 64 10.51 -11.71 14.40
CA ALA A 64 11.30 -12.60 13.56
C ALA A 64 11.01 -12.39 12.07
N ASP A 65 11.97 -12.76 11.22
CA ASP A 65 11.71 -12.97 9.79
C ASP A 65 11.22 -14.42 9.65
N LEU A 66 10.07 -14.63 9.01
CA LEU A 66 9.47 -15.94 8.77
C LEU A 66 9.59 -16.32 7.30
N ALA A 67 9.66 -17.61 7.01
CA ALA A 67 9.49 -18.08 5.65
C ALA A 67 7.99 -18.08 5.30
N PRO A 68 7.58 -17.73 4.07
CA PRO A 68 6.17 -17.73 3.67
C PRO A 68 5.43 -19.05 3.94
N GLU A 69 6.13 -20.18 3.83
CA GLU A 69 5.63 -21.52 4.16
C GLU A 69 5.26 -21.69 5.64
N ASP A 70 5.88 -20.94 6.56
CA ASP A 70 5.56 -20.98 7.99
C ASP A 70 4.15 -20.45 8.26
N LEU A 71 3.66 -19.54 7.41
CA LEU A 71 2.30 -18.99 7.49
C LEU A 71 1.29 -19.73 6.61
N ALA A 72 1.73 -20.66 5.74
CA ALA A 72 0.86 -21.30 4.74
C ALA A 72 -0.28 -22.14 5.34
N ARG A 73 -0.16 -22.54 6.60
CA ARG A 73 -1.18 -23.33 7.32
C ARG A 73 -2.20 -22.48 8.09
N GLY A 74 -1.97 -21.17 8.18
CA GLY A 74 -2.84 -20.25 8.88
C GLY A 74 -3.39 -19.17 7.96
N ARG A 75 -4.19 -18.27 8.54
CA ARG A 75 -4.72 -17.11 7.85
C ARG A 75 -3.91 -15.88 8.22
N THR A 76 -3.67 -15.03 7.23
CA THR A 76 -3.11 -13.70 7.42
C THR A 76 -4.21 -12.67 7.20
N LEU A 77 -4.47 -11.84 8.21
CA LEU A 77 -5.24 -10.61 8.03
C LEU A 77 -4.28 -9.51 7.59
N PHE A 78 -4.36 -9.11 6.33
CA PHE A 78 -3.33 -8.28 5.71
C PHE A 78 -3.47 -6.77 5.94
N HIS A 79 -4.55 -6.34 6.60
CA HIS A 79 -4.79 -4.94 6.94
C HIS A 79 -5.71 -4.85 8.16
N GLU A 80 -5.11 -4.66 9.33
CA GLU A 80 -5.81 -4.42 10.60
C GLU A 80 -5.17 -3.24 11.33
N HIS A 81 -5.79 -2.79 12.43
CA HIS A 81 -5.22 -1.79 13.33
C HIS A 81 -5.32 -2.28 14.78
N LEU A 82 -4.19 -2.59 15.39
CA LEU A 82 -4.11 -3.20 16.72
C LEU A 82 -3.81 -2.19 17.84
N SER A 83 -3.46 -0.95 17.50
CA SER A 83 -3.06 0.07 18.48
C SER A 83 -3.54 1.49 18.17
N ALA A 84 -4.57 1.66 17.35
CA ALA A 84 -5.12 2.98 17.03
C ALA A 84 -6.28 3.35 17.96
N ALA A 85 -6.30 4.59 18.46
CA ALA A 85 -7.49 5.18 19.07
C ALA A 85 -8.23 5.99 18.00
N TYR A 86 -9.50 5.70 17.74
CA TYR A 86 -10.29 6.38 16.71
C TYR A 86 -11.49 7.10 17.32
N SER A 87 -11.60 8.40 17.04
CA SER A 87 -12.77 9.20 17.43
C SER A 87 -13.93 8.91 16.48
N ARG A 88 -15.01 8.33 17.00
CA ARG A 88 -16.24 8.14 16.21
C ARG A 88 -16.99 9.44 15.92
N THR A 89 -16.76 10.48 16.74
CA THR A 89 -17.39 11.80 16.58
C THR A 89 -16.68 12.59 15.50
N GLU A 90 -15.35 12.67 15.59
CA GLU A 90 -14.51 13.44 14.66
C GLU A 90 -14.13 12.65 13.41
N LEU A 91 -14.42 11.34 13.38
CA LEU A 91 -14.08 10.42 12.29
C LEU A 91 -12.57 10.46 11.91
N GLN A 92 -11.72 10.52 12.93
CA GLN A 92 -10.27 10.57 12.78
C GLN A 92 -9.53 9.89 13.94
N PRO A 93 -8.26 9.48 13.75
CA PRO A 93 -7.41 9.04 14.84
C PRO A 93 -7.31 10.10 15.96
N VAL A 94 -7.27 9.65 17.21
CA VAL A 94 -7.04 10.49 18.38
C VAL A 94 -5.53 10.62 18.59
N LEU A 95 -5.01 11.84 18.45
CA LEU A 95 -3.58 12.14 18.53
C LEU A 95 -3.30 13.21 19.59
N PRO A 96 -2.31 13.00 20.49
CA PRO A 96 -1.65 11.72 20.75
C PRO A 96 -2.67 10.68 21.26
N PRO A 97 -2.41 9.37 21.08
CA PRO A 97 -3.25 8.33 21.65
C PRO A 97 -3.37 8.53 23.17
N PRO A 98 -4.52 8.26 23.79
CA PRO A 98 -4.66 8.37 25.24
C PRO A 98 -3.64 7.50 25.97
N SER A 99 -2.92 8.05 26.95
CA SER A 99 -1.94 7.30 27.75
C SER A 99 -2.55 6.14 28.55
N SER A 100 -3.88 6.14 28.69
CA SER A 100 -4.68 5.11 29.36
C SER A 100 -5.28 4.07 28.41
N ALA A 101 -4.84 4.00 27.15
CA ALA A 101 -5.38 3.04 26.19
C ALA A 101 -5.04 1.61 26.63
N ASP A 102 -6.04 0.86 27.09
CA ASP A 102 -5.93 -0.54 27.45
C ASP A 102 -5.93 -1.42 26.19
N VAL A 103 -4.87 -2.20 26.01
CA VAL A 103 -4.72 -3.15 24.89
C VAL A 103 -5.42 -4.49 25.18
N GLY A 104 -5.87 -4.73 26.41
CA GLY A 104 -6.54 -5.96 26.84
C GLY A 104 -7.69 -6.41 25.92
N PRO A 105 -8.63 -5.54 25.53
CA PRO A 105 -9.70 -5.89 24.59
C PRO A 105 -9.17 -6.35 23.22
N VAL A 106 -8.14 -5.68 22.69
CA VAL A 106 -7.51 -6.08 21.41
C VAL A 106 -6.86 -7.46 21.52
N ILE A 107 -6.22 -7.75 22.66
CA ILE A 107 -5.63 -9.07 22.91
C ILE A 107 -6.71 -10.16 22.88
N GLU A 108 -7.89 -9.91 23.47
CA GLU A 108 -8.99 -10.88 23.47
C GLU A 108 -9.58 -11.10 22.07
N ASP A 109 -9.76 -10.03 21.30
CA ASP A 109 -10.20 -10.12 19.90
C ASP A 109 -9.20 -10.93 19.06
N VAL A 110 -7.90 -10.68 19.24
CA VAL A 110 -6.85 -11.40 18.52
C VAL A 110 -6.73 -12.86 18.99
N ARG A 111 -6.95 -13.17 20.28
CA ARG A 111 -7.07 -14.57 20.76
C ARG A 111 -8.23 -15.28 20.10
N THR A 112 -9.38 -14.61 19.99
CA THR A 112 -10.55 -15.15 19.30
C THR A 112 -10.24 -15.38 17.83
N ALA A 113 -9.58 -14.44 17.15
CA ALA A 113 -9.14 -14.62 15.77
C ALA A 113 -8.17 -15.81 15.62
N ALA A 114 -7.23 -15.96 16.56
CA ALA A 114 -6.28 -17.07 16.58
C ALA A 114 -6.96 -18.44 16.71
N GLN A 115 -7.96 -18.55 17.60
CA GLN A 115 -8.80 -19.76 17.73
C GLN A 115 -9.55 -20.10 16.42
N ASN A 116 -9.78 -19.10 15.56
CA ASN A 116 -10.40 -19.24 14.25
C ASN A 116 -9.39 -19.34 13.09
N GLY A 117 -8.13 -19.63 13.41
CA GLY A 117 -7.07 -19.96 12.45
C GLY A 117 -6.27 -18.77 11.93
N VAL A 118 -6.42 -17.58 12.51
CA VAL A 118 -5.51 -16.45 12.21
C VAL A 118 -4.16 -16.69 12.87
N THR A 119 -3.10 -16.53 12.10
CA THR A 119 -1.71 -16.76 12.55
C THR A 119 -0.82 -15.55 12.35
N CYS A 120 -1.22 -14.63 11.46
CA CYS A 120 -0.50 -13.40 11.20
C CYS A 120 -1.48 -12.24 10.99
N ILE A 121 -1.12 -11.07 11.49
CA ILE A 121 -1.83 -9.82 11.29
C ILE A 121 -0.83 -8.77 10.82
N VAL A 122 -1.19 -8.01 9.80
CA VAL A 122 -0.44 -6.83 9.35
C VAL A 122 -1.13 -5.59 9.92
N ASP A 123 -0.43 -4.88 10.81
CA ASP A 123 -0.89 -3.62 11.37
C ASP A 123 -0.56 -2.48 10.40
N GLY A 124 -1.59 -1.79 9.92
CA GLY A 124 -1.47 -0.63 9.03
C GLY A 124 -1.39 0.71 9.74
N GLY A 125 -1.07 0.69 11.05
CA GLY A 125 -0.91 1.89 11.85
C GLY A 125 0.48 2.50 11.72
N HIS A 126 0.54 3.81 11.97
CA HIS A 126 1.75 4.62 11.91
C HIS A 126 1.89 5.50 13.15
N PRO A 127 3.08 6.12 13.38
CA PRO A 127 3.22 7.16 14.39
C PRO A 127 2.21 8.32 14.22
N ASP A 128 1.92 8.73 12.97
CA ASP A 128 0.95 9.79 12.68
C ASP A 128 -0.50 9.35 12.91
N MET A 129 -0.75 8.07 13.16
CA MET A 129 -2.05 7.52 13.59
C MET A 129 -2.07 7.17 15.09
N GLY A 130 -0.99 7.47 15.82
CA GLY A 130 -0.90 7.18 17.25
C GLY A 130 -0.59 5.73 17.56
N ARG A 131 -0.01 4.97 16.62
CA ARG A 131 0.35 3.57 16.87
C ARG A 131 1.39 3.45 17.97
N ASN A 132 1.17 2.52 18.91
CA ASN A 132 2.14 2.12 19.93
C ASN A 132 2.79 0.77 19.57
N MET A 133 4.10 0.78 19.30
CA MET A 133 4.87 -0.44 19.00
C MET A 133 4.92 -1.44 20.16
N GLU A 134 4.85 -0.97 21.40
CA GLU A 134 4.84 -1.88 22.55
C GLU A 134 3.50 -2.61 22.69
N HIS A 135 2.39 -1.96 22.34
CA HIS A 135 1.09 -2.63 22.27
C HIS A 135 1.10 -3.75 21.22
N LEU A 136 1.69 -3.50 20.03
CA LEU A 136 1.86 -4.56 19.02
C LEU A 136 2.68 -5.75 19.54
N ARG A 137 3.78 -5.46 20.24
CA ARG A 137 4.61 -6.50 20.88
C ARG A 137 3.87 -7.26 21.95
N GLN A 138 3.05 -6.58 22.75
CA GLN A 138 2.23 -7.22 23.78
C GLN A 138 1.18 -8.14 23.16
N VAL A 139 0.43 -7.65 22.16
CA VAL A 139 -0.56 -8.47 21.41
C VAL A 139 0.09 -9.72 20.85
N SER A 140 1.20 -9.59 20.14
CA SER A 140 1.87 -10.75 19.53
C SER A 140 2.37 -11.74 20.59
N ARG A 141 2.97 -11.27 21.69
CA ARG A 141 3.44 -12.13 22.80
C ARG A 141 2.30 -12.87 23.50
N GLU A 142 1.20 -12.20 23.76
CA GLU A 142 0.09 -12.73 24.58
C GLU A 142 -0.89 -13.62 23.81
N THR A 143 -0.90 -13.52 22.48
CA THR A 143 -1.80 -14.29 21.61
C THR A 143 -1.08 -15.37 20.81
N GLY A 144 0.24 -15.25 20.64
CA GLY A 144 1.02 -16.10 19.75
C GLY A 144 0.82 -15.79 18.25
N VAL A 145 -0.01 -14.81 17.92
CA VAL A 145 -0.21 -14.34 16.54
C VAL A 145 1.00 -13.50 16.12
N HIS A 146 1.54 -13.77 14.93
CA HIS A 146 2.59 -12.95 14.35
C HIS A 146 2.04 -11.58 13.96
N VAL A 147 2.79 -10.51 14.25
CA VAL A 147 2.41 -9.16 13.85
C VAL A 147 3.47 -8.59 12.91
N VAL A 148 3.04 -8.13 11.75
CA VAL A 148 3.84 -7.32 10.83
C VAL A 148 3.50 -5.86 11.10
N ALA A 149 4.51 -5.06 11.49
CA ALA A 149 4.34 -3.63 11.65
C ALA A 149 4.66 -2.91 10.34
N SER A 150 3.90 -1.87 10.03
CA SER A 150 4.05 -1.08 8.82
C SER A 150 4.61 0.33 9.09
N GLY A 151 5.23 0.93 8.11
CA GLY A 151 5.65 2.36 8.14
C GLY A 151 4.89 3.19 7.11
N GLY A 152 4.97 4.51 7.23
CA GLY A 152 4.31 5.41 6.27
C GLY A 152 3.56 6.55 6.95
N TYR A 153 2.62 7.11 6.19
CA TYR A 153 1.77 8.21 6.60
C TYR A 153 0.36 7.99 6.07
N TYR A 154 -0.65 8.32 6.89
CA TYR A 154 -2.03 8.00 6.56
C TYR A 154 -2.69 9.03 5.64
N ARG A 155 -3.12 10.18 6.15
CA ARG A 155 -3.77 11.23 5.35
C ARG A 155 -3.23 12.59 5.74
N GLN A 156 -3.35 13.60 4.89
CA GLN A 156 -2.75 14.90 5.17
C GLN A 156 -3.20 15.52 6.51
N SER A 157 -4.42 15.23 6.97
CA SER A 157 -4.91 15.68 8.29
C SER A 157 -4.14 15.10 9.48
N THR A 158 -3.42 14.00 9.31
CA THR A 158 -2.62 13.36 10.36
C THR A 158 -1.13 13.63 10.22
N TYR A 159 -0.66 14.19 9.10
CA TYR A 159 0.76 14.39 8.84
C TYR A 159 1.42 15.27 9.92
N PRO A 160 2.65 14.92 10.37
CA PRO A 160 3.44 15.82 11.18
C PRO A 160 3.71 17.14 10.46
N THR A 161 3.68 18.25 11.20
CA THR A 161 3.75 19.61 10.63
C THR A 161 5.01 19.87 9.80
N GLU A 162 6.11 19.25 10.19
CA GLU A 162 7.43 19.30 9.58
C GLU A 162 7.47 18.63 8.21
N LEU A 163 6.58 17.67 7.93
CA LEU A 163 6.55 16.92 6.67
C LEU A 163 6.42 17.86 5.47
N SER A 164 5.68 18.96 5.61
CA SER A 164 5.52 19.98 4.57
C SER A 164 6.86 20.60 4.11
N ARG A 165 7.87 20.64 4.98
CA ARG A 165 9.20 21.22 4.72
C ARG A 165 10.21 20.22 4.17
N LEU A 166 9.97 18.93 4.36
CA LEU A 166 10.83 17.88 3.86
C LEU A 166 10.60 17.65 2.37
N SER A 167 11.68 17.31 1.67
CA SER A 167 11.64 16.78 0.32
C SER A 167 11.18 15.31 0.30
N GLU A 168 10.75 14.83 -0.87
CA GLU A 168 10.40 13.42 -1.06
C GLU A 168 11.58 12.46 -0.78
N ASP A 169 12.82 12.89 -1.04
CA ASP A 169 14.02 12.08 -0.79
C ASP A 169 14.36 11.98 0.69
N GLU A 170 14.20 13.08 1.44
CA GLU A 170 14.37 13.08 2.90
C GLU A 170 13.33 12.19 3.56
N ILE A 171 12.05 12.31 3.18
CA ILE A 171 10.98 11.45 3.71
C ILE A 171 11.27 9.97 3.39
N ALA A 172 11.74 9.66 2.17
CA ALA A 172 12.07 8.30 1.79
C ALA A 172 13.23 7.71 2.62
N ALA A 173 14.27 8.52 2.89
CA ALA A 173 15.41 8.11 3.71
C ALA A 173 15.03 7.91 5.18
N ASP A 174 14.17 8.77 5.72
CA ASP A 174 13.64 8.64 7.08
C ASP A 174 12.81 7.36 7.23
N LEU A 175 11.88 7.11 6.30
CA LEU A 175 11.07 5.88 6.27
C LEU A 175 11.94 4.61 6.16
N ALA A 176 13.00 4.63 5.34
CA ALA A 176 13.90 3.50 5.21
C ALA A 176 14.70 3.24 6.51
N THR A 177 15.17 4.32 7.15
CA THR A 177 15.88 4.24 8.44
C THR A 177 14.96 3.70 9.53
N GLU A 178 13.74 4.22 9.61
CA GLU A 178 12.72 3.78 10.56
C GLU A 178 12.34 2.31 10.33
N ALA A 179 12.17 1.89 9.08
CA ALA A 179 11.86 0.50 8.72
C ALA A 179 12.92 -0.48 9.21
N PHE A 180 14.20 -0.11 9.12
CA PHE A 180 15.28 -0.92 9.67
C PHE A 180 15.24 -0.92 11.21
N ALA A 181 15.14 0.25 11.83
CA ALA A 181 15.18 0.40 13.29
C ALA A 181 14.01 -0.29 14.00
N LEU A 182 12.81 -0.23 13.41
CA LEU A 182 11.58 -0.76 13.99
C LEU A 182 11.12 -2.08 13.37
N ARG A 183 11.93 -2.66 12.46
CA ARG A 183 11.68 -3.93 11.77
C ARG A 183 10.34 -3.93 11.04
N TYR A 184 10.05 -2.90 10.25
CA TYR A 184 8.86 -2.90 9.41
C TYR A 184 8.91 -4.01 8.36
N GLY A 185 7.75 -4.61 8.11
CA GLY A 185 7.56 -5.61 7.06
C GLY A 185 6.77 -5.09 5.86
N ALA A 186 6.23 -3.88 5.94
CA ALA A 186 5.51 -3.22 4.84
C ALA A 186 5.51 -1.70 5.02
N PHE A 187 5.12 -0.98 3.97
CA PHE A 187 4.64 0.40 4.05
C PHE A 187 3.13 0.44 3.86
N GLY A 188 2.39 1.00 4.81
CA GLY A 188 0.94 1.14 4.70
C GLY A 188 0.20 1.22 6.04
N GLU A 189 -1.05 1.70 6.06
CA GLU A 189 -1.82 2.10 4.86
C GLU A 189 -1.50 3.53 4.38
N ILE A 190 -1.06 3.69 3.13
CA ILE A 190 -0.77 5.03 2.57
C ILE A 190 -2.03 5.61 1.98
N GLY A 191 -2.52 6.73 2.51
CA GLY A 191 -3.80 7.30 2.13
C GLY A 191 -3.74 8.73 1.61
N GLN A 192 -4.93 9.17 1.22
CA GLN A 192 -5.24 10.53 0.80
C GLN A 192 -6.59 10.95 1.39
N MET A 193 -6.84 12.25 1.41
CA MET A 193 -8.09 12.84 1.85
C MET A 193 -9.24 12.59 0.85
N PRO A 194 -10.49 12.45 1.33
CA PRO A 194 -11.68 12.32 0.48
C PRO A 194 -12.28 13.67 0.04
N ASP A 195 -11.56 14.79 0.20
CA ASP A 195 -12.08 16.15 0.05
C ASP A 195 -11.76 16.81 -1.31
N ALA A 196 -10.84 16.23 -2.07
CA ALA A 196 -10.44 16.71 -3.38
C ALA A 196 -10.28 15.58 -4.41
N ALA A 197 -10.67 15.88 -5.66
CA ALA A 197 -10.59 14.93 -6.77
C ALA A 197 -9.17 14.52 -7.15
N ASP A 198 -8.16 15.27 -6.72
CA ASP A 198 -6.74 15.01 -7.00
C ASP A 198 -5.92 15.20 -5.73
N PHE A 199 -4.72 14.64 -5.71
CA PHE A 199 -3.80 14.73 -4.58
C PHE A 199 -3.40 16.17 -4.30
N THR A 200 -3.33 16.53 -3.02
CA THR A 200 -2.61 17.74 -2.64
C THR A 200 -1.11 17.60 -2.92
N PRO A 201 -0.34 18.71 -2.93
CA PRO A 201 1.11 18.64 -3.10
C PRO A 201 1.80 17.75 -2.06
N ASP A 202 1.35 17.77 -0.81
CA ASP A 202 1.93 16.94 0.25
C ASP A 202 1.54 15.47 0.12
N GLU A 203 0.30 15.15 -0.25
CA GLU A 203 -0.11 13.76 -0.49
C GLU A 203 0.67 13.17 -1.66
N ARG A 204 0.79 13.91 -2.77
CA ARG A 204 1.61 13.49 -3.91
C ARG A 204 3.06 13.23 -3.48
N LYS A 205 3.63 14.14 -2.71
CA LYS A 205 4.99 14.01 -2.16
C LYS A 205 5.14 12.77 -1.29
N VAL A 206 4.16 12.46 -0.44
CA VAL A 206 4.15 11.24 0.40
C VAL A 206 4.07 9.97 -0.44
N PHE A 207 3.18 9.89 -1.44
CA PHE A 207 3.12 8.72 -2.32
C PHE A 207 4.44 8.49 -3.07
N LEU A 208 5.06 9.57 -3.58
CA LEU A 208 6.37 9.49 -4.24
C LEU A 208 7.47 9.06 -3.27
N ALA A 209 7.50 9.62 -2.06
CA ALA A 209 8.48 9.28 -1.02
C ALA A 209 8.35 7.81 -0.56
N VAL A 210 7.13 7.30 -0.35
CA VAL A 210 6.91 5.89 0.00
C VAL A 210 7.33 4.98 -1.15
N GLY A 211 7.05 5.35 -2.40
CA GLY A 211 7.53 4.58 -3.55
C GLY A 211 9.06 4.54 -3.63
N LYS A 212 9.74 5.64 -3.32
CA LYS A 212 11.21 5.68 -3.20
C LYS A 212 11.72 4.85 -2.03
N ALA A 213 11.06 4.89 -0.87
CA ALA A 213 11.39 4.05 0.28
C ALA A 213 11.24 2.55 -0.03
N HIS A 214 10.22 2.16 -0.81
CA HIS A 214 10.09 0.81 -1.36
C HIS A 214 11.30 0.43 -2.21
N VAL A 215 11.73 1.28 -3.14
CA VAL A 215 12.91 1.00 -3.98
C VAL A 215 14.18 0.83 -3.14
N LEU A 216 14.33 1.58 -2.04
CA LEU A 216 15.47 1.48 -1.14
C LEU A 216 15.47 0.21 -0.27
N THR A 217 14.29 -0.28 0.12
CA THR A 217 14.15 -1.32 1.17
C THR A 217 13.63 -2.66 0.67
N GLY A 218 12.95 -2.68 -0.48
CA GLY A 218 12.21 -3.83 -0.99
C GLY A 218 10.90 -4.13 -0.26
N LEU A 219 10.48 -3.35 0.74
CA LEU A 219 9.25 -3.60 1.48
C LEU A 219 8.00 -3.37 0.62
N PRO A 220 6.99 -4.26 0.66
CA PRO A 220 5.75 -4.08 -0.10
C PRO A 220 4.96 -2.87 0.40
N ILE A 221 4.08 -2.33 -0.46
CA ILE A 221 3.22 -1.19 -0.17
C ILE A 221 1.75 -1.62 -0.16
N PHE A 222 0.95 -1.10 0.76
CA PHE A 222 -0.49 -1.13 0.65
C PHE A 222 -1.11 0.25 0.91
N THR A 223 -2.14 0.59 0.15
CA THR A 223 -2.73 1.93 0.14
C THR A 223 -4.13 1.96 0.75
N HIS A 224 -4.57 3.14 1.17
CA HIS A 224 -5.94 3.47 1.51
C HIS A 224 -6.58 4.20 0.32
N THR A 225 -7.59 3.61 -0.33
CA THR A 225 -8.48 4.40 -1.19
C THR A 225 -9.60 5.00 -0.36
N PRO A 226 -9.92 6.29 -0.51
CA PRO A 226 -11.06 6.88 0.20
C PRO A 226 -12.36 6.16 -0.16
N TYR A 227 -13.24 5.98 0.83
CA TYR A 227 -14.52 5.31 0.63
C TYR A 227 -15.50 6.16 -0.20
N GLY A 228 -16.31 5.47 -1.01
CA GLY A 228 -17.39 6.07 -1.79
C GLY A 228 -16.97 6.55 -3.18
N THR A 229 -17.94 7.08 -3.92
CA THR A 229 -17.69 7.70 -5.23
C THR A 229 -18.42 9.03 -5.30
N GLY A 230 -17.72 10.08 -5.73
CA GLY A 230 -18.26 11.43 -5.79
C GLY A 230 -17.29 12.39 -6.49
N PRO A 231 -17.63 13.68 -6.61
CA PRO A 231 -16.75 14.65 -7.26
C PRO A 231 -15.34 14.70 -6.65
N ALA A 232 -15.23 14.47 -5.34
CA ALA A 232 -13.96 14.43 -4.61
C ALA A 232 -13.32 13.04 -4.51
N VAL A 233 -14.02 11.95 -4.86
CA VAL A 233 -13.47 10.59 -4.85
C VAL A 233 -13.74 9.94 -6.22
N PRO A 234 -12.85 10.16 -7.20
CA PRO A 234 -12.97 9.59 -8.53
C PRO A 234 -12.91 8.06 -8.48
N ARG A 235 -13.61 7.39 -9.41
CA ARG A 235 -13.64 5.91 -9.48
C ARG A 235 -12.25 5.31 -9.73
N GLU A 236 -11.37 6.07 -10.35
CA GLU A 236 -10.00 5.68 -10.68
C GLU A 236 -8.97 6.09 -9.62
N VAL A 237 -9.38 6.53 -8.43
CA VAL A 237 -8.45 7.03 -7.39
C VAL A 237 -7.32 6.04 -7.09
N GLY A 238 -7.62 4.75 -6.91
CA GLY A 238 -6.60 3.72 -6.70
C GLY A 238 -5.64 3.54 -7.90
N LEU A 239 -6.13 3.75 -9.12
CA LEU A 239 -5.26 3.74 -10.31
C LEU A 239 -4.32 4.95 -10.36
N ARG A 240 -4.75 6.10 -9.84
CA ARG A 240 -3.90 7.28 -9.75
C ARG A 240 -2.84 7.14 -8.66
N GLN A 241 -3.16 6.50 -7.54
CA GLN A 241 -2.18 6.11 -6.51
C GLN A 241 -1.10 5.20 -7.13
N LEU A 242 -1.51 4.21 -7.92
CA LEU A 242 -0.58 3.33 -8.64
C LEU A 242 0.31 4.10 -9.63
N ASP A 243 -0.21 5.10 -10.36
CA ASP A 243 0.62 5.89 -11.28
C ASP A 243 1.77 6.61 -10.57
N LEU A 244 1.52 7.15 -9.37
CA LEU A 244 2.54 7.84 -8.58
C LEU A 244 3.63 6.86 -8.15
N LEU A 245 3.24 5.69 -7.63
CA LEU A 245 4.17 4.65 -7.22
C LEU A 245 4.98 4.12 -8.40
N GLU A 246 4.34 3.81 -9.53
CA GLU A 246 5.02 3.33 -10.75
C GLU A 246 6.00 4.38 -11.30
N SER A 247 5.70 5.69 -11.16
CA SER A 247 6.57 6.76 -11.67
C SER A 247 7.94 6.84 -10.99
N VAL A 248 8.06 6.29 -9.78
CA VAL A 248 9.33 6.21 -9.03
C VAL A 248 9.93 4.80 -9.03
N GLY A 249 9.42 3.91 -9.89
CA GLY A 249 10.00 2.59 -10.11
C GLY A 249 9.38 1.46 -9.30
N VAL A 250 8.28 1.69 -8.58
CA VAL A 250 7.57 0.62 -7.86
C VAL A 250 6.91 -0.31 -8.89
N SER A 251 7.16 -1.62 -8.77
CA SER A 251 6.43 -2.61 -9.55
C SER A 251 5.05 -2.86 -8.93
N PRO A 252 3.95 -2.82 -9.71
CA PRO A 252 2.61 -3.11 -9.19
C PRO A 252 2.44 -4.48 -8.54
N ARG A 253 3.39 -5.40 -8.76
CA ARG A 253 3.40 -6.71 -8.08
C ARG A 253 3.65 -6.61 -6.58
N HIS A 254 4.16 -5.49 -6.10
CA HIS A 254 4.44 -5.21 -4.68
C HIS A 254 3.47 -4.20 -4.06
N VAL A 255 2.36 -3.89 -4.74
CA VAL A 255 1.36 -2.94 -4.24
C VAL A 255 0.01 -3.61 -4.09
N THR A 256 -0.59 -3.48 -2.91
CA THR A 256 -2.01 -3.81 -2.68
C THR A 256 -2.81 -2.52 -2.59
N VAL A 257 -3.84 -2.38 -3.41
CA VAL A 257 -4.78 -1.26 -3.32
C VAL A 257 -5.85 -1.61 -2.28
N GLY A 258 -5.87 -0.94 -1.14
CA GLY A 258 -6.86 -1.16 -0.09
C GLY A 258 -8.20 -0.48 -0.40
N HIS A 259 -9.26 -0.90 0.30
CA HIS A 259 -10.62 -0.33 0.24
C HIS A 259 -11.28 -0.32 -1.16
N VAL A 260 -11.02 -1.34 -1.98
CA VAL A 260 -11.63 -1.53 -3.33
C VAL A 260 -13.06 -2.10 -3.30
N CYS A 261 -13.79 -1.92 -2.20
CA CYS A 261 -15.10 -2.54 -1.94
C CYS A 261 -16.30 -1.82 -2.58
#